data_AF-A0A381KL20-F1
#
_entry.id   AF-A0A381KL20-F1
#
_cell.length_a   1.000
_cell.length_b   1.000
_cell.length_c   1.000
_cell.angle_alpha   90.00
_cell.angle_beta   90.00
_cell.angle_gamma   90.00
#
_symmetry.space_group_name_H-M   'P 1'
#
loop_
_entity.id
_entity.type
_entity.pdbx_description
1 polymer ?
#
loop_
_entity_poly.entity_id
_entity_poly.type
_entity_poly.pdbx_seq_one_letter_code
_entity_poly.pdbx_strand_id
1 'polypeptide(L)'
;MRLEGLTIGVGFTGSFCTYDKIFIELENLVKEGANVHTIFSDVSQNIDCRFGNSEEFMKKAYELTGNKPIVTIEGGRAIWT
;
A
#
# COMPACT_ATOMS: atom_id res chain seq x y z
N MET A 1 -4.92 20.74 -1.57
CA MET A 1 -4.85 19.29 -1.69
C MET A 1 -5.89 18.86 -2.71
N ARG A 2 -5.51 18.13 -3.77
CA ARG A 2 -6.43 17.78 -4.88
C ARG A 2 -7.25 16.52 -4.62
N LEU A 3 -6.77 15.64 -3.75
CA LEU A 3 -7.37 14.33 -3.48
C LEU A 3 -8.00 14.26 -2.10
N GLU A 4 -8.17 15.41 -1.45
CA GLU A 4 -8.76 15.52 -0.12
C GLU A 4 -10.18 14.96 -0.08
N GLY A 5 -10.45 14.10 0.91
CA GLY A 5 -11.74 13.43 1.07
C GLY A 5 -11.97 12.23 0.14
N LEU A 6 -11.01 11.89 -0.74
CA LEU A 6 -11.07 10.68 -1.56
C LEU A 6 -10.39 9.51 -0.86
N THR A 7 -11.03 8.33 -0.94
CA THR A 7 -10.42 7.06 -0.54
C THR A 7 -9.81 6.39 -1.78
N ILE A 8 -8.52 6.05 -1.71
CA ILE A 8 -7.76 5.45 -2.82
C ILE A 8 -7.18 4.11 -2.39
N GLY A 9 -7.53 3.04 -3.12
CA GLY A 9 -6.91 1.72 -2.96
C GLY A 9 -5.70 1.56 -3.90
N VAL A 10 -4.55 1.17 -3.35
CA VAL A 10 -3.31 0.91 -4.10
C VAL A 10 -2.92 -0.56 -3.95
N GLY A 11 -2.94 -1.29 -5.08
CA GLY A 11 -2.58 -2.70 -5.13
C GLY A 11 -1.07 -2.93 -5.33
N PHE A 12 -0.47 -3.73 -4.46
CA PHE A 12 0.89 -4.23 -4.55
C PHE A 12 0.85 -5.70 -5.01
N THR A 13 1.48 -5.97 -6.14
CA THR A 13 1.64 -7.32 -6.69
C THR A 13 3.10 -7.77 -6.66
N GLY A 14 3.39 -8.98 -7.16
CA GLY A 14 4.76 -9.36 -7.52
C GLY A 14 5.38 -8.37 -8.53
N SER A 15 6.72 -8.34 -8.60
CA SER A 15 7.57 -7.29 -9.21
C SER A 15 8.18 -6.29 -8.21
N PHE A 16 8.80 -6.81 -7.14
CA PHE A 16 9.38 -6.03 -6.04
C PHE A 16 10.38 -4.92 -6.44
N CYS A 17 11.04 -5.03 -7.59
CA CYS A 17 11.97 -4.00 -8.08
C CYS A 17 11.30 -2.64 -8.35
N THR A 18 9.98 -2.55 -8.37
CA THR A 18 9.23 -1.30 -8.58
C THR A 18 8.82 -0.63 -7.28
N TYR A 19 9.03 -1.27 -6.11
CA TYR A 19 8.44 -0.82 -4.84
C TYR A 19 8.97 0.54 -4.41
N ASP A 20 10.26 0.84 -4.65
CA ASP A 20 10.82 2.16 -4.35
C ASP A 20 10.05 3.28 -5.06
N LYS A 21 9.67 3.06 -6.32
CA LYS A 21 8.88 4.02 -7.10
C LYS A 21 7.44 4.10 -6.58
N ILE A 22 6.84 2.95 -6.25
CA ILE A 22 5.48 2.91 -5.71
C ILE A 22 5.40 3.65 -4.38
N PHE A 23 6.39 3.49 -3.49
CA PHE A 23 6.41 4.20 -2.21
C PHE A 23 6.54 5.72 -2.36
N ILE A 24 7.27 6.21 -3.36
CA ILE A 24 7.32 7.65 -3.67
C ILE A 24 5.92 8.16 -4.06
N GLU A 25 5.22 7.43 -4.93
CA GLU A 25 3.87 7.84 -5.34
C GLU A 25 2.83 7.68 -4.22
N LEU A 26 3.00 6.67 -3.35
CA LEU A 26 2.17 6.51 -2.17
C LEU A 26 2.26 7.74 -1.25
N GLU A 27 3.47 8.25 -1.03
CA GLU A 27 3.69 9.47 -0.26
C GLU A 27 3.05 10.70 -0.93
N ASN A 28 3.13 10.81 -2.26
CA ASN A 28 2.49 11.88 -3.01
C ASN A 28 0.96 11.87 -2.86
N LEU A 29 0.32 10.68 -2.90
CA LEU A 29 -1.12 10.54 -2.69
C LEU A 29 -1.55 11.01 -1.29
N VAL A 30 -0.79 10.63 -0.26
CA VAL A 30 -1.05 11.05 1.14
C VAL A 30 -0.86 12.56 1.28
N LYS A 31 0.20 13.14 0.70
CA LYS A 31 0.45 14.60 0.70
C LYS A 31 -0.66 15.40 0.00
N GLU A 32 -1.29 14.81 -1.01
CA GLU A 32 -2.44 15.41 -1.71
C GLU A 32 -3.77 15.23 -0.96
N GLY A 33 -3.75 14.70 0.27
CA GLY A 33 -4.90 14.62 1.17
C GLY A 33 -5.75 13.36 1.03
N ALA A 34 -5.32 12.37 0.24
CA ALA A 34 -6.07 11.14 0.05
C ALA A 34 -6.02 10.23 1.28
N ASN A 35 -7.12 9.53 1.56
CA ASN A 35 -7.15 8.40 2.48
C ASN A 35 -6.71 7.13 1.74
N VAL A 36 -5.45 6.74 1.90
CA VAL A 36 -4.84 5.67 1.09
C VAL A 36 -4.88 4.32 1.81
N HIS A 37 -5.41 3.30 1.14
CA HIS A 37 -5.39 1.91 1.59
C HIS A 37 -4.50 1.08 0.68
N THR A 38 -3.59 0.30 1.25
CA THR A 38 -2.72 -0.60 0.48
C THR A 38 -3.26 -2.02 0.51
N ILE A 39 -3.21 -2.71 -0.63
CA ILE A 39 -3.67 -4.10 -0.78
C ILE A 39 -2.49 -4.91 -1.28
N PHE A 40 -2.08 -5.93 -0.54
CA PHE A 40 -0.99 -6.82 -0.95
C PHE A 40 -1.54 -8.15 -1.44
N SER A 41 -1.10 -8.57 -2.63
CA SER A 41 -1.29 -9.94 -3.12
C SER A 41 -0.56 -10.97 -2.27
N ASP A 42 -0.93 -12.25 -2.39
CA ASP A 42 -0.28 -13.35 -1.69
C ASP A 42 1.25 -13.41 -1.90
N VAL A 43 1.69 -13.13 -3.12
CA VAL A 43 3.12 -13.06 -3.46
C VAL A 43 3.81 -11.89 -2.77
N SER A 44 3.18 -10.72 -2.75
CA SER A 44 3.80 -9.51 -2.20
C SER A 44 3.81 -9.45 -0.68
N GLN A 45 2.92 -10.19 -0.02
CA GLN A 45 2.87 -10.26 1.45
C GLN A 45 3.75 -11.37 2.06
N ASN A 46 4.18 -12.37 1.27
CA ASN A 46 4.86 -13.57 1.81
C ASN A 46 6.29 -13.79 1.30
N ILE A 47 6.73 -13.09 0.25
CA ILE A 47 8.04 -13.34 -0.36
C ILE A 47 9.04 -12.24 0.01
N ASP A 48 10.14 -12.68 0.64
CA ASP A 48 11.32 -11.85 0.82
C ASP A 48 12.20 -11.89 -0.43
N CYS A 49 12.80 -10.76 -0.78
CA CYS A 49 13.60 -10.64 -1.98
C CYS A 49 14.83 -9.76 -1.74
N ARG A 50 15.72 -9.70 -2.74
CA ARG A 50 16.92 -8.85 -2.66
C ARG A 50 16.65 -7.35 -2.50
N PHE A 51 15.40 -6.91 -2.70
CA PHE A 51 14.98 -5.51 -2.58
C PHE A 51 14.40 -5.18 -1.20
N GLY A 52 14.24 -6.18 -0.32
CA GLY A 52 13.64 -6.04 1.00
C GLY A 52 12.81 -7.25 1.39
N ASN A 53 12.37 -7.29 2.65
CA ASN A 53 11.46 -8.30 3.15
C ASN A 53 10.00 -7.81 3.13
N SER A 54 9.08 -8.76 3.10
CA SER A 54 7.64 -8.50 3.04
C SER A 54 7.14 -7.67 4.24
N GLU A 55 7.66 -7.94 5.43
CA GLU A 55 7.30 -7.24 6.67
C GLU A 55 7.66 -5.75 6.63
N GLU A 56 8.86 -5.41 6.13
CA GLU A 56 9.34 -4.04 5.97
C GLU A 56 8.49 -3.27 4.98
N PHE A 57 8.08 -3.88 3.87
CA PHE A 57 7.19 -3.24 2.91
C PHE A 57 5.82 -2.94 3.50
N MET A 58 5.23 -3.89 4.25
CA MET A 58 3.95 -3.69 4.92
C MET A 58 4.06 -2.63 6.03
N LYS A 59 5.14 -2.65 6.81
CA LYS A 59 5.40 -1.65 7.85
C LYS A 59 5.54 -0.25 7.24
N LYS A 60 6.32 -0.11 6.18
CA LYS A 60 6.49 1.17 5.47
C LYS A 60 5.18 1.68 4.88
N ALA A 61 4.36 0.79 4.31
CA ALA A 61 3.03 1.14 3.82
C ALA A 61 2.13 1.66 4.96
N TYR A 62 2.12 0.98 6.11
CA TYR A 62 1.38 1.42 7.29
C TYR A 62 1.85 2.77 7.82
N GLU A 63 3.17 2.98 7.95
CA GLU A 63 3.75 4.23 8.44
C GLU A 63 3.43 5.41 7.52
N LEU A 64 3.39 5.20 6.19
CA LEU A 64 3.07 6.24 5.21
C LEU A 64 1.58 6.57 5.18
N THR A 65 0.69 5.57 5.22
CA THR A 65 -0.75 5.80 5.01
C THR A 65 -1.56 5.90 6.29
N GLY A 66 -1.03 5.42 7.42
CA GLY A 66 -1.75 5.26 8.68
C GLY A 66 -2.77 4.12 8.69
N ASN A 67 -2.94 3.41 7.56
CA ASN A 67 -3.91 2.33 7.40
C ASN A 67 -3.18 0.97 7.32
N LYS A 68 -3.69 -0.02 8.06
CA LYS A 68 -3.11 -1.38 8.02
C LYS A 68 -3.24 -1.97 6.60
N PRO A 69 -2.16 -2.54 6.03
CA PRO A 69 -2.24 -3.21 4.73
C PRO A 69 -3.29 -4.31 4.71
N ILE A 70 -4.09 -4.32 3.65
CA ILE A 70 -5.12 -5.34 3.41
C ILE A 70 -4.46 -6.52 2.71
N VAL A 71 -4.60 -7.69 3.30
CA VAL A 71 -3.94 -8.92 2.84
C VAL A 71 -4.90 -10.09 2.57
N THR A 72 -6.19 -9.87 2.81
CA THR A 72 -7.25 -10.85 2.54
C THR A 72 -8.33 -10.23 1.67
N ILE A 73 -9.04 -11.07 0.92
CA ILE A 73 -10.17 -10.64 0.09
C ILE A 73 -11.27 -10.00 0.95
N GLU A 74 -11.53 -10.55 2.14
CA GLU A 74 -12.53 -10.00 3.08
C GLU A 74 -12.16 -8.60 3.56
N GLY A 75 -10.87 -8.36 3.87
CA GLY A 75 -10.39 -7.05 4.27
C GLY A 75 -10.58 -5.97 3.20
N GLY A 76 -10.62 -6.35 1.91
CA GLY A 76 -10.85 -5.44 0.79
C GLY A 76 -12.21 -4.72 0.83
N ARG A 77 -13.20 -5.25 1.57
CA ARG A 77 -14.49 -4.55 1.75
C ARG A 77 -14.36 -3.22 2.48
N ALA A 78 -13.35 -3.04 3.33
CA ALA A 78 -13.17 -1.84 4.15
C ALA A 78 -12.88 -0.55 3.34
N ILE A 79 -12.53 -0.68 2.06
CA ILE A 79 -12.29 0.47 1.16
C ILE A 79 -13.60 1.09 0.68
N TRP A 80 -14.68 0.31 0.60
CA TRP A 80 -15.94 0.67 -0.05
C TRP A 80 -17.03 1.13 0.93
N THR A 81 -16.72 1.15 2.22
CA THR A 81 -17.62 1.52 3.33
C THR A 81 -17.21 2.86 3.91
#